data_AF-A0A1G0B6Y5-F1
#
_entry.id   AF-A0A1G0B6Y5-F1
#
_cell.length_a   1.000
_cell.length_b   1.000
_cell.length_c   1.000
_cell.angle_alpha   90.00
_cell.angle_beta   90.00
_cell.angle_gamma   90.00
#
_symmetry.space_group_name_H-M   'P 1'
#
loop_
_entity.id
_entity.type
_entity.pdbx_description
1 polymer ?
#
loop_
_entity_poly.entity_id
_entity_poly.type
_entity_poly.pdbx_seq_one_letter_code
_entity_poly.pdbx_strand_id
1 'polypeptide(L)'
;MEQDAKKFGVAYWHRAHQLPTSQYCTEHGLMLDRLNLRRVQLHENLVLPFEVTAQIEYGSNAEGERNSMCFDVSILGRDVLADHSVQFSKKAILETYKTGLLQMGCLTGTEIVCFAEYLKKFGQEYDVKASSIASLLYQTKVSHPRQLLYGITNELECRPFARVLLVRLLFGTWAAFKAQCSWNDVLGGGNKIVGSESQKLMGYSFAAMLNKNRQACLDYKASRIAPTRFEFMRVSYRAFRWLRQNDRVWLDEALPMQPRIMGQKTLFK
;
A
#
# COMPACT_ATOMS: atom_id res chain seq x y z
N MET A 1 -13.23 -29.79 8.62
CA MET A 1 -12.74 -31.19 8.58
C MET A 1 -13.89 -32.19 8.73
N GLU A 2 -14.67 -32.18 9.82
CA GLU A 2 -15.79 -33.14 9.98
C GLU A 2 -16.83 -33.10 8.85
N GLN A 3 -17.18 -31.89 8.37
CA GLN A 3 -18.12 -31.73 7.27
C GLN A 3 -17.61 -32.36 5.97
N ASP A 4 -16.32 -32.23 5.66
CA ASP A 4 -15.71 -32.81 4.46
C ASP A 4 -15.66 -34.34 4.56
N ALA A 5 -15.30 -34.88 5.73
CA ALA A 5 -15.30 -36.31 5.96
C ALA A 5 -16.71 -36.90 5.78
N LYS A 6 -17.76 -36.21 6.28
CA LYS A 6 -19.16 -36.61 6.07
C LYS A 6 -19.59 -36.53 4.61
N LYS A 7 -19.14 -35.52 3.86
CA LYS A 7 -19.59 -35.26 2.49
C LYS A 7 -18.83 -36.06 1.44
N PHE A 8 -17.54 -36.28 1.64
CA PHE A 8 -16.61 -36.84 0.65
C PHE A 8 -15.90 -38.11 1.13
N GLY A 9 -16.18 -38.58 2.35
CA GLY A 9 -15.55 -39.77 2.95
C GLY A 9 -14.14 -39.51 3.51
N VAL A 10 -13.51 -38.38 3.18
CA VAL A 10 -12.19 -37.99 3.65
C VAL A 10 -12.09 -36.47 3.79
N ALA A 11 -11.38 -35.99 4.81
CA ALA A 11 -11.05 -34.58 4.96
C ALA A 11 -9.79 -34.24 4.15
N TYR A 12 -9.77 -33.06 3.54
CA TYR A 12 -8.63 -32.58 2.76
C TYR A 12 -8.34 -31.11 3.07
N TRP A 13 -7.16 -30.65 2.66
CA TRP A 13 -6.77 -29.25 2.81
C TRP A 13 -7.48 -28.37 1.78
N HIS A 14 -8.30 -27.44 2.24
CA HIS A 14 -8.93 -26.45 1.37
C HIS A 14 -7.91 -25.42 0.89
N ARG A 15 -7.87 -25.14 -0.43
CA ARG A 15 -7.00 -24.11 -1.01
C ARG A 15 -7.22 -22.73 -0.36
N ALA A 16 -8.47 -22.42 -0.04
CA ALA A 16 -8.81 -21.18 0.66
C ALA A 16 -8.10 -21.07 2.01
N HIS A 17 -7.89 -22.17 2.75
CA HIS A 17 -7.18 -22.16 4.04
C HIS A 17 -5.66 -22.01 3.90
N GLN A 18 -5.12 -22.15 2.69
CA GLN A 18 -3.68 -22.02 2.42
C GLN A 18 -3.29 -20.59 2.00
N LEU A 19 -4.26 -19.68 1.87
CA LEU A 19 -3.98 -18.30 1.50
C LEU A 19 -3.36 -17.53 2.67
N PRO A 20 -2.43 -16.60 2.41
CA PRO A 20 -1.88 -15.73 3.45
C PRO A 20 -2.93 -14.86 4.18
N THR A 21 -4.11 -14.70 3.58
CA THR A 21 -5.30 -14.02 4.14
C THR A 21 -6.09 -14.85 5.13
N SER A 22 -5.91 -16.17 5.15
CA SER A 22 -6.83 -17.08 5.81
C SER A 22 -6.36 -17.37 7.23
N GLN A 23 -6.73 -16.46 8.13
CA GLN A 23 -6.62 -16.70 9.57
C GLN A 23 -7.84 -17.42 10.13
N TYR A 24 -8.98 -17.34 9.43
CA TYR A 24 -10.22 -17.97 9.82
C TYR A 24 -10.79 -18.79 8.66
N CYS A 25 -11.45 -19.89 8.99
CA CYS A 25 -12.33 -20.59 8.08
C CYS A 25 -13.54 -19.69 7.82
N THR A 26 -13.78 -19.35 6.56
CA THR A 26 -14.90 -18.48 6.19
C THR A 26 -16.25 -19.20 6.17
N GLU A 27 -16.25 -20.53 6.20
CA GLU A 27 -17.48 -21.35 6.25
C GLU A 27 -17.93 -21.58 7.70
N HIS A 28 -17.00 -22.00 8.57
CA HIS A 28 -17.30 -22.31 9.98
C HIS A 28 -17.08 -21.13 10.91
N GLY A 29 -16.33 -20.11 10.48
CA GLY A 29 -16.00 -18.95 11.29
C GLY A 29 -15.02 -19.23 12.44
N LEU A 30 -14.31 -20.35 12.36
CA LEU A 30 -13.31 -20.80 13.33
C LEU A 30 -11.93 -20.29 12.93
N MET A 31 -11.10 -19.96 13.92
CA MET A 31 -9.70 -19.63 13.66
C MET A 31 -8.97 -20.88 13.13
N LEU A 32 -8.11 -20.69 12.12
CA LEU A 32 -7.34 -21.76 11.52
C LEU A 32 -6.03 -21.96 12.26
N ASP A 33 -5.69 -23.22 12.48
CA ASP A 33 -4.38 -23.64 12.97
C ASP A 33 -3.30 -23.36 11.93
N ARG A 34 -2.09 -23.07 12.41
CA ARG A 34 -0.91 -22.89 11.56
C ARG A 34 0.06 -24.03 11.74
N LEU A 35 0.58 -24.47 10.61
CA LEU A 35 1.54 -25.55 10.53
C LEU A 35 2.76 -25.07 9.75
N ASN A 36 3.90 -25.00 10.42
CA ASN A 36 5.17 -24.66 9.79
C ASN A 36 5.90 -25.93 9.34
N LEU A 37 5.55 -26.41 8.16
CA LEU A 37 6.23 -27.57 7.57
C LEU A 37 7.56 -27.19 6.93
N ARG A 38 8.59 -28.01 7.15
CA ARG A 38 9.88 -27.82 6.48
C ARG A 38 9.70 -28.14 5.00
N ARG A 39 10.32 -27.32 4.13
CA ARG A 39 10.22 -27.47 2.67
C ARG A 39 10.54 -28.89 2.17
N VAL A 40 11.52 -29.55 2.77
CA VAL A 40 11.90 -30.94 2.43
C VAL A 40 10.71 -31.90 2.62
N GLN A 41 9.97 -31.77 3.72
CA GLN A 41 8.81 -32.64 4.01
C GLN A 41 7.69 -32.49 2.98
N LEU A 42 7.48 -31.28 2.45
CA LEU A 42 6.46 -30.98 1.44
C LEU A 42 6.83 -31.51 0.04
N HIS A 43 8.12 -31.67 -0.26
CA HIS A 43 8.57 -32.17 -1.57
C HIS A 43 8.59 -33.70 -1.63
N GLU A 44 8.79 -34.36 -0.49
CA GLU A 44 8.96 -35.82 -0.43
C GLU A 44 7.66 -36.54 -0.07
N ASN A 45 6.74 -35.89 0.63
CA ASN A 45 5.51 -36.52 1.13
C ASN A 45 4.26 -35.69 0.85
N LEU A 46 3.19 -36.35 0.39
CA LEU A 46 1.84 -35.78 0.34
C LEU A 46 1.18 -35.95 1.70
N VAL A 47 1.30 -34.94 2.56
CA VAL A 47 0.85 -35.01 3.95
C VAL A 47 -0.62 -34.64 4.10
N LEU A 48 -1.41 -35.53 4.67
CA LEU A 48 -2.83 -35.34 4.98
C LEU A 48 -3.03 -34.60 6.32
N PRO A 49 -4.16 -33.91 6.53
CA PRO A 49 -4.37 -33.10 7.73
C PRO A 49 -4.19 -33.84 9.06
N PHE A 50 -4.61 -35.10 9.12
CA PHE A 50 -4.52 -35.92 10.33
C PHE A 50 -3.12 -36.49 10.60
N GLU A 51 -2.19 -36.39 9.66
CA GLU A 51 -0.81 -36.92 9.81
C GLU A 51 0.13 -35.92 10.50
N VAL A 52 -0.30 -34.66 10.62
CA VAL A 52 0.52 -33.53 11.12
C VAL A 52 -0.09 -32.82 12.33
N THR A 53 -1.19 -33.36 12.87
CA THR A 53 -1.89 -32.83 14.05
C THR A 53 -1.00 -32.71 15.30
N ALA A 54 0.10 -33.48 15.39
CA ALA A 54 1.06 -33.38 16.50
C ALA A 54 1.98 -32.14 16.44
N GLN A 55 2.02 -31.40 15.33
CA GLN A 55 2.92 -30.25 15.10
C GLN A 55 2.19 -28.90 15.07
N ILE A 56 0.93 -28.86 15.50
CA ILE A 56 0.10 -27.66 15.46
C ILE A 56 0.66 -26.62 16.45
N GLU A 57 1.07 -25.47 15.93
CA GLU A 57 1.22 -24.27 16.75
C GLU A 57 -0.18 -23.75 17.05
N TYR A 58 -0.67 -24.01 18.26
CA TYR A 58 -1.94 -23.46 18.70
C TYR A 58 -1.88 -21.94 18.61
N GLY A 59 -2.77 -21.36 17.81
CA GLY A 59 -3.00 -19.92 17.82
C GLY A 59 -3.49 -19.54 19.22
N SER A 60 -2.62 -18.92 20.03
CA SER A 60 -3.00 -18.43 21.34
C SER A 60 -4.01 -17.30 21.17
N ASN A 61 -5.30 -17.61 21.31
CA ASN A 61 -6.29 -16.68 21.83
C ASN A 61 -7.31 -17.50 22.62
N ALA A 62 -7.50 -17.08 23.87
CA ALA A 62 -8.57 -17.54 24.72
C ALA A 62 -9.91 -17.39 23.99
N GLU A 63 -10.79 -18.35 24.24
CA GLU A 63 -12.18 -18.37 23.81
C GLU A 63 -12.84 -16.99 23.94
N GLY A 64 -13.49 -16.52 22.88
CA GLY A 64 -14.49 -15.46 23.01
C GLY A 64 -14.72 -14.58 21.79
N GLU A 65 -13.69 -13.86 21.33
CA GLU A 65 -13.93 -12.75 20.39
C GLU A 65 -13.26 -12.97 19.03
N ARG A 66 -14.11 -13.22 18.02
CA ARG A 66 -13.71 -13.23 16.62
C ARG A 66 -13.18 -11.84 16.27
N ASN A 67 -11.92 -11.75 15.89
CA ASN A 67 -11.38 -10.52 15.30
C ASN A 67 -12.08 -10.28 13.95
N SER A 68 -13.03 -9.34 13.90
CA SER A 68 -13.87 -9.14 12.72
C SER A 68 -13.04 -8.75 11.49
N MET A 69 -11.97 -7.97 11.67
CA MET A 69 -11.09 -7.59 10.56
C MET A 69 -10.36 -8.79 9.95
N CYS A 70 -9.74 -9.65 10.77
CA CYS A 70 -9.05 -10.84 10.27
C CYS A 70 -10.01 -11.82 9.58
N PHE A 71 -11.23 -11.93 10.10
CA PHE A 71 -12.29 -12.71 9.47
C PHE A 71 -12.70 -12.12 8.11
N ASP A 72 -12.91 -10.81 8.04
CA ASP A 72 -13.27 -10.12 6.78
C ASP A 72 -12.16 -10.22 5.73
N VAL A 73 -10.89 -10.11 6.14
CA VAL A 73 -9.75 -10.32 5.23
C VAL A 73 -9.70 -11.79 4.76
N SER A 74 -10.08 -12.75 5.60
CA SER A 74 -10.19 -14.17 5.19
C SER A 74 -11.30 -14.36 4.16
N ILE A 75 -12.47 -13.73 4.36
CA ILE A 75 -13.58 -13.69 3.38
C ILE A 75 -13.08 -13.10 2.06
N LEU A 76 -12.42 -11.93 2.13
CA LEU A 76 -11.94 -11.25 0.94
C LEU A 76 -10.93 -12.10 0.16
N GLY A 77 -10.01 -12.77 0.85
CA GLY A 77 -9.07 -13.69 0.23
C GLY A 77 -9.73 -14.87 -0.48
N ARG A 78 -10.76 -15.48 0.14
CA ARG A 78 -11.57 -16.52 -0.49
C ARG A 78 -12.24 -15.98 -1.76
N ASP A 79 -12.88 -14.82 -1.67
CA ASP A 79 -13.64 -14.24 -2.79
C ASP A 79 -12.72 -13.91 -3.97
N VAL A 80 -11.51 -13.42 -3.70
CA VAL A 80 -10.46 -13.22 -4.73
C VAL A 80 -10.03 -14.54 -5.35
N LEU A 81 -9.84 -15.60 -4.56
CA LEU A 81 -9.43 -16.92 -5.07
C LEU A 81 -10.53 -17.59 -5.92
N ALA A 82 -11.79 -17.40 -5.54
CA ALA A 82 -12.95 -17.96 -6.24
C ALA A 82 -13.32 -17.18 -7.50
N ASP A 83 -12.73 -16.01 -7.73
CA ASP A 83 -13.06 -15.16 -8.86
C ASP A 83 -12.37 -15.63 -10.15
N HIS A 84 -13.19 -16.10 -11.08
CA HIS A 84 -12.77 -16.50 -12.42
C HIS A 84 -13.27 -15.55 -13.51
N SER A 85 -13.73 -14.34 -13.15
CA SER A 85 -14.17 -13.33 -14.11
C SER A 85 -13.03 -12.79 -14.97
N VAL A 86 -13.40 -12.12 -16.06
CA VAL A 86 -12.45 -11.50 -16.99
C VAL A 86 -11.59 -10.47 -16.25
N GLN A 87 -10.28 -10.53 -16.47
CA GLN A 87 -9.33 -9.63 -15.82
C GLN A 87 -9.51 -8.20 -16.33
N PHE A 88 -9.63 -7.25 -15.41
CA PHE A 88 -9.61 -5.82 -15.73
C PHE A 88 -8.25 -5.38 -16.24
N SER A 89 -8.23 -4.32 -17.05
CA SER A 89 -6.98 -3.73 -17.51
C SER A 89 -6.13 -3.24 -16.31
N LYS A 90 -4.79 -3.34 -16.42
CA LYS A 90 -3.87 -2.81 -15.39
C LYS A 90 -4.13 -1.34 -15.10
N LYS A 91 -4.54 -0.57 -16.12
CA LYS A 91 -4.90 0.85 -16.01
C LYS A 91 -6.17 1.03 -15.17
N ALA A 92 -7.23 0.29 -15.44
CA ALA A 92 -8.47 0.39 -14.67
C ALA A 92 -8.26 0.02 -13.19
N ILE A 93 -7.47 -1.02 -12.92
CA ILE A 93 -7.10 -1.42 -11.55
C ILE A 93 -6.34 -0.27 -10.84
N LEU A 94 -5.33 0.30 -11.51
CA LEU A 94 -4.51 1.38 -10.95
C LEU A 94 -5.34 2.63 -10.64
N GLU A 95 -6.19 3.07 -11.59
CA GLU A 95 -7.05 4.23 -11.41
C GLU A 95 -8.13 3.99 -10.33
N THR A 96 -8.59 2.75 -10.17
CA THR A 96 -9.48 2.37 -9.07
C THR A 96 -8.81 2.62 -7.73
N TYR A 97 -7.59 2.12 -7.52
CA TYR A 97 -6.86 2.37 -6.27
C TYR A 97 -6.59 3.86 -6.02
N LYS A 98 -6.20 4.61 -7.05
CA LYS A 98 -5.99 6.06 -6.91
C LYS A 98 -7.28 6.78 -6.53
N THR A 99 -8.41 6.42 -7.14
CA THR A 99 -9.72 6.99 -6.83
C THR A 99 -10.11 6.72 -5.38
N GLY A 100 -9.95 5.48 -4.90
CA GLY A 100 -10.20 5.15 -3.50
C GLY A 100 -9.31 5.96 -2.53
N LEU A 101 -8.01 6.07 -2.83
CA LEU A 101 -7.08 6.86 -2.01
C LEU A 101 -7.42 8.37 -2.02
N LEU A 102 -7.88 8.91 -3.16
CA LEU A 102 -8.33 10.30 -3.29
C LEU A 102 -9.60 10.56 -2.47
N GLN A 103 -10.60 9.69 -2.58
CA GLN A 103 -11.86 9.80 -1.83
C GLN A 103 -11.63 9.79 -0.32
N MET A 104 -10.57 9.11 0.13
CA MET A 104 -10.17 9.03 1.53
C MET A 104 -9.26 10.18 1.98
N GLY A 105 -8.97 11.14 1.11
CA GLY A 105 -8.05 12.24 1.39
C GLY A 105 -6.59 11.80 1.60
N CYS A 106 -6.27 10.53 1.33
CA CYS A 106 -4.93 9.95 1.52
C CYS A 106 -3.97 10.34 0.40
N LEU A 107 -4.50 10.81 -0.72
CA LEU A 107 -3.76 11.28 -1.88
C LEU A 107 -4.18 12.72 -2.20
N THR A 108 -3.22 13.61 -2.46
CA THR A 108 -3.47 14.91 -3.11
C THR A 108 -2.55 15.01 -4.32
N GLY A 109 -3.08 14.80 -5.52
CA GLY A 109 -2.26 14.67 -6.72
C GLY A 109 -1.38 13.42 -6.66
N THR A 110 -0.05 13.58 -6.59
CA THR A 110 0.93 12.48 -6.48
C THR A 110 1.46 12.26 -5.06
N GLU A 111 1.12 13.15 -4.11
CA GLU A 111 1.64 13.07 -2.75
C GLU A 111 0.67 12.34 -1.82
N ILE A 112 1.23 11.48 -0.97
CA ILE A 112 0.51 10.76 0.08
C ILE A 112 0.53 11.63 1.34
N VAL A 113 -0.62 12.13 1.77
CA VAL A 113 -0.68 13.17 2.81
C VAL A 113 -1.00 12.60 4.19
N CYS A 114 -1.85 11.56 4.30
CA CYS A 114 -2.32 11.08 5.62
C CYS A 114 -2.50 9.56 5.75
N PHE A 115 -1.99 8.75 4.82
CA PHE A 115 -2.26 7.30 4.81
C PHE A 115 -1.85 6.56 6.10
N ALA A 116 -0.77 6.99 6.75
CA ALA A 116 -0.34 6.39 8.02
C ALA A 116 -1.30 6.72 9.18
N GLU A 117 -1.84 7.93 9.21
CA GLU A 117 -2.84 8.34 10.20
C GLU A 117 -4.18 7.63 9.95
N TYR A 118 -4.55 7.46 8.69
CA TYR A 118 -5.73 6.68 8.32
C TYR A 118 -5.61 5.23 8.80
N LEU A 119 -4.49 4.55 8.52
CA LEU A 119 -4.29 3.17 9.00
C LEU A 119 -4.34 3.05 10.52
N LYS A 120 -3.85 4.08 11.24
CA LYS A 120 -3.95 4.13 12.70
C LYS A 120 -5.41 4.24 13.14
N LYS A 121 -6.20 5.13 12.53
CA LYS A 121 -7.64 5.29 12.82
C LYS A 121 -8.42 4.02 12.48
N PHE A 122 -8.14 3.41 11.33
CA PHE A 122 -8.78 2.16 10.91
C PHE A 122 -8.52 1.04 11.93
N GLY A 123 -7.29 0.93 12.46
CA GLY A 123 -7.01 -0.04 13.52
C GLY A 123 -7.78 0.21 14.81
N GLN A 124 -8.12 1.47 15.12
CA GLN A 124 -8.90 1.82 16.31
C GLN A 124 -10.40 1.52 16.13
N GLU A 125 -10.94 1.67 14.92
CA GLU A 125 -12.37 1.45 14.62
C GLU A 125 -12.81 -0.01 14.77
N TYR A 126 -11.91 -0.96 14.57
CA TYR A 126 -12.23 -2.39 14.68
C TYR A 126 -12.06 -2.95 16.11
N ASP A 127 -11.90 -2.08 17.11
CA ASP A 127 -11.56 -2.43 18.51
C ASP A 127 -10.39 -3.43 18.61
N VAL A 128 -9.48 -3.31 17.64
CA VAL A 128 -8.38 -4.23 17.49
C VAL A 128 -7.26 -3.68 18.35
N LYS A 129 -6.84 -4.43 19.39
CA LYS A 129 -5.50 -4.24 19.96
C LYS A 129 -4.55 -4.11 18.78
N ALA A 130 -3.82 -2.99 18.66
CA ALA A 130 -3.00 -2.65 17.48
C ALA A 130 -2.10 -3.79 16.96
N SER A 131 -1.88 -4.82 17.79
CA SER A 131 -1.31 -6.12 17.47
C SER A 131 -1.95 -6.88 16.29
N SER A 132 -3.25 -6.79 15.96
CA SER A 132 -3.78 -7.68 14.89
C SER A 132 -3.53 -7.17 13.46
N ILE A 133 -3.62 -5.85 13.20
CA ILE A 133 -3.13 -5.27 11.93
C ILE A 133 -1.62 -5.44 11.85
N ALA A 134 -0.89 -5.15 12.93
CA ALA A 134 0.55 -5.36 12.97
C ALA A 134 0.91 -6.84 12.72
N SER A 135 0.14 -7.79 13.24
CA SER A 135 0.30 -9.23 13.01
C SER A 135 0.04 -9.60 11.55
N LEU A 136 -1.04 -9.09 10.93
CA LEU A 136 -1.31 -9.28 9.50
C LEU A 136 -0.18 -8.72 8.63
N LEU A 137 0.30 -7.51 8.93
CA LEU A 137 1.42 -6.89 8.21
C LEU A 137 2.74 -7.64 8.44
N TYR A 138 3.01 -8.08 9.68
CA TYR A 138 4.19 -8.86 10.03
C TYR A 138 4.23 -10.22 9.32
N GLN A 139 3.13 -10.98 9.38
CA GLN A 139 2.98 -12.27 8.70
C GLN A 139 3.21 -12.16 7.20
N THR A 140 2.93 -11.00 6.62
CA THR A 140 3.04 -10.76 5.18
C THR A 140 4.35 -10.08 4.79
N LYS A 141 5.24 -9.91 5.77
CA LYS A 141 6.53 -9.20 5.70
C LYS A 141 6.38 -7.81 5.08
N VAL A 142 5.28 -7.14 5.40
CA VAL A 142 5.05 -5.72 5.10
C VAL A 142 5.61 -4.93 6.29
N SER A 143 6.85 -4.46 6.16
CA SER A 143 7.56 -3.82 7.28
C SER A 143 7.01 -2.43 7.61
N HIS A 144 6.48 -1.72 6.60
CA HIS A 144 5.98 -0.36 6.77
C HIS A 144 4.69 -0.14 5.96
N PRO A 145 3.70 0.61 6.52
CA PRO A 145 2.45 0.98 5.86
C PRO A 145 2.56 1.45 4.40
N ARG A 146 3.63 2.20 4.08
CA ARG A 146 3.86 2.74 2.73
C ARG A 146 4.04 1.65 1.67
N GLN A 147 4.46 0.45 2.05
CA GLN A 147 4.61 -0.68 1.11
C GLN A 147 3.27 -1.16 0.56
N LEU A 148 2.15 -0.86 1.23
CA LEU A 148 0.80 -1.12 0.67
C LEU A 148 0.54 -0.30 -0.60
N LEU A 149 1.22 0.84 -0.75
CA LEU A 149 1.05 1.78 -1.86
C LEU A 149 2.08 1.59 -2.98
N TYR A 150 3.04 0.69 -2.82
CA TYR A 150 4.00 0.37 -3.88
C TYR A 150 3.27 -0.05 -5.14
N GLY A 151 3.71 0.35 -6.32
CA GLY A 151 3.05 0.02 -7.59
C GLY A 151 1.76 0.79 -7.86
N ILE A 152 1.34 1.68 -6.95
CA ILE A 152 0.24 2.63 -7.16
C ILE A 152 0.79 4.05 -7.29
N THR A 153 1.69 4.43 -6.37
CA THR A 153 2.31 5.76 -6.34
C THR A 153 3.75 5.77 -6.84
N ASN A 154 4.32 4.60 -7.13
CA ASN A 154 5.67 4.41 -7.65
C ASN A 154 5.73 3.15 -8.51
N GLU A 155 6.87 2.89 -9.13
CA GLU A 155 7.11 1.73 -9.99
C GLU A 155 7.54 0.47 -9.21
N LEU A 156 7.52 0.50 -7.86
CA LEU A 156 7.94 -0.64 -7.06
C LEU A 156 6.91 -1.76 -7.09
N GLU A 157 7.37 -3.00 -7.08
CA GLU A 157 6.48 -4.15 -6.97
C GLU A 157 5.78 -4.20 -5.61
N CYS A 158 4.53 -4.61 -5.63
CA CYS A 158 3.74 -4.82 -4.43
C CYS A 158 3.40 -6.30 -4.27
N ARG A 159 3.37 -6.75 -3.01
CA ARG A 159 2.97 -8.12 -2.69
C ARG A 159 1.47 -8.31 -2.95
N PRO A 160 1.04 -9.45 -3.51
CA PRO A 160 -0.38 -9.70 -3.78
C PRO A 160 -1.28 -9.52 -2.55
N PHE A 161 -0.83 -9.97 -1.37
CA PHE A 161 -1.57 -9.77 -0.13
C PHE A 161 -1.78 -8.29 0.22
N ALA A 162 -0.78 -7.45 0.02
CA ALA A 162 -0.88 -6.03 0.31
C ALA A 162 -1.97 -5.35 -0.54
N ARG A 163 -2.21 -5.85 -1.76
CA ARG A 163 -3.32 -5.43 -2.62
C ARG A 163 -4.67 -5.86 -2.07
N VAL A 164 -4.79 -7.10 -1.60
CA VAL A 164 -6.03 -7.59 -0.99
C VAL A 164 -6.36 -6.79 0.27
N LEU A 165 -5.37 -6.54 1.12
CA LEU A 165 -5.56 -5.69 2.30
C LEU A 165 -5.98 -4.27 1.91
N LEU A 166 -5.36 -3.69 0.89
CA LEU A 166 -5.74 -2.37 0.40
C LEU A 166 -7.17 -2.35 -0.17
N VAL A 167 -7.63 -3.43 -0.81
CA VAL A 167 -9.03 -3.55 -1.21
C VAL A 167 -9.96 -3.49 -0.01
N ARG A 168 -9.65 -4.23 1.06
CA ARG A 168 -10.45 -4.21 2.30
C ARG A 168 -10.54 -2.81 2.90
N LEU A 169 -9.42 -2.07 2.88
CA LEU A 169 -9.31 -0.74 3.45
C LEU A 169 -10.07 0.32 2.65
N LEU A 170 -9.97 0.29 1.32
CA LEU A 170 -10.54 1.33 0.46
C LEU A 170 -11.99 1.06 0.04
N PHE A 171 -12.36 -0.22 -0.15
CA PHE A 171 -13.64 -0.60 -0.76
C PHE A 171 -14.48 -1.55 0.10
N GLY A 172 -13.90 -2.09 1.18
CA GLY A 172 -14.55 -3.06 2.07
C GLY A 172 -14.66 -4.46 1.47
N THR A 173 -15.24 -4.61 0.29
CA THR A 173 -15.52 -5.93 -0.31
C THR A 173 -14.89 -6.08 -1.70
N TRP A 174 -14.68 -7.33 -2.12
CA TRP A 174 -14.19 -7.64 -3.47
C TRP A 174 -15.19 -7.20 -4.53
N ALA A 175 -16.49 -7.40 -4.29
CA ALA A 175 -17.55 -6.98 -5.20
C ALA A 175 -17.55 -5.45 -5.42
N ALA A 176 -17.42 -4.66 -4.36
CA ALA A 176 -17.36 -3.19 -4.47
C ALA A 176 -16.13 -2.73 -5.27
N PHE A 177 -14.97 -3.34 -5.03
CA PHE A 177 -13.76 -3.07 -5.81
C PHE A 177 -13.94 -3.40 -7.30
N LYS A 178 -14.55 -4.54 -7.62
CA LYS A 178 -14.82 -4.93 -9.01
C LYS A 178 -15.81 -4.01 -9.70
N ALA A 179 -16.86 -3.59 -9.00
CA ALA A 179 -17.81 -2.62 -9.52
C ALA A 179 -17.06 -1.33 -9.93
N GLN A 180 -16.18 -0.82 -9.06
CA GLN A 180 -15.37 0.36 -9.35
C GLN A 180 -14.38 0.13 -10.50
N CYS A 181 -13.75 -1.04 -10.58
CA CYS A 181 -12.90 -1.41 -11.72
C CYS A 181 -13.67 -1.41 -13.03
N SER A 182 -14.88 -1.99 -13.04
CA SER A 182 -15.75 -2.02 -14.22
C SER A 182 -16.12 -0.61 -14.67
N TRP A 183 -16.48 0.28 -13.73
CA TRP A 183 -16.73 1.69 -14.03
C TRP A 183 -15.53 2.36 -14.70
N ASN A 184 -14.33 2.15 -14.15
CA ASN A 184 -13.10 2.74 -14.69
C ASN A 184 -12.67 2.13 -16.02
N ASP A 185 -12.96 0.86 -16.29
CA ASP A 185 -12.64 0.20 -17.54
C ASP A 185 -13.58 0.67 -18.67
N VAL A 186 -14.88 0.81 -18.39
CA VAL A 186 -15.88 1.36 -19.33
C VAL A 186 -15.59 2.82 -19.66
N LEU A 187 -15.36 3.65 -18.64
CA LEU A 187 -15.07 5.09 -18.82
C LEU A 187 -13.66 5.33 -19.39
N GLY A 188 -12.72 4.40 -19.14
CA GLY A 188 -11.33 4.51 -19.57
C GLY A 188 -11.05 3.96 -20.97
N GLY A 189 -11.96 3.16 -21.53
CA GLY A 189 -11.83 2.47 -22.82
C GLY A 189 -12.41 3.22 -24.03
N GLY A 190 -13.27 4.22 -23.82
CA GLY A 190 -13.88 5.02 -24.89
C GLY A 190 -13.43 6.48 -24.87
N ASN A 191 -12.67 6.88 -25.89
CA ASN A 191 -12.36 8.25 -26.30
C ASN A 191 -11.47 9.13 -25.40
N LYS A 192 -10.48 9.74 -26.05
CA LYS A 192 -9.97 11.08 -25.71
C LYS A 192 -11.16 12.04 -25.59
N ILE A 193 -11.13 12.92 -24.59
CA ILE A 193 -12.14 13.93 -24.22
C ILE A 193 -13.23 13.33 -23.30
N VAL A 194 -13.02 13.25 -21.98
CA VAL A 194 -13.15 14.41 -21.07
C VAL A 194 -11.86 14.63 -20.27
N GLY A 195 -10.85 15.18 -20.95
CA GLY A 195 -9.82 15.99 -20.31
C GLY A 195 -10.31 17.43 -20.31
N SER A 196 -10.72 17.97 -19.16
CA SER A 196 -10.89 19.43 -19.03
C SER A 196 -10.86 19.92 -17.58
N GLU A 197 -11.43 19.21 -16.61
CA GLU A 197 -11.49 19.75 -15.23
C GLU A 197 -10.53 19.10 -14.24
N SER A 198 -10.44 17.78 -14.16
CA SER A 198 -9.49 17.14 -13.23
C SER A 198 -8.02 17.31 -13.63
N GLN A 199 -7.71 17.40 -14.93
CA GLN A 199 -6.36 17.74 -15.40
C GLN A 199 -6.03 19.23 -15.24
N LYS A 200 -7.03 20.13 -15.36
CA LYS A 200 -6.82 21.56 -15.02
C LYS A 200 -6.63 21.75 -13.52
N LEU A 201 -7.35 21.04 -12.65
CA LEU A 201 -7.11 21.10 -11.19
C LEU A 201 -5.74 20.53 -10.79
N MET A 202 -5.27 19.46 -11.44
CA MET A 202 -3.96 18.87 -11.13
C MET A 202 -2.80 19.74 -11.65
N GLY A 203 -2.94 20.34 -12.84
CA GLY A 203 -2.02 21.35 -13.36
C GLY A 203 -2.02 22.64 -12.53
N TYR A 204 -3.19 23.07 -12.02
CA TYR A 204 -3.32 24.18 -11.08
C TYR A 204 -2.59 23.88 -9.76
N SER A 205 -2.70 22.65 -9.26
CA SER A 205 -2.06 22.25 -8.00
C SER A 205 -0.54 22.16 -8.13
N PHE A 206 -0.01 21.60 -9.23
CA PHE A 206 1.43 21.56 -9.46
C PHE A 206 2.00 22.96 -9.76
N ALA A 207 1.37 23.74 -10.64
CA ALA A 207 1.80 25.11 -10.93
C ALA A 207 1.70 26.01 -9.70
N ALA A 208 0.65 25.86 -8.87
CA ALA A 208 0.52 26.60 -7.61
C ALA A 208 1.56 26.16 -6.57
N MET A 209 1.84 24.85 -6.43
CA MET A 209 2.90 24.37 -5.54
C MET A 209 4.29 24.78 -6.04
N LEU A 210 4.52 24.71 -7.35
CA LEU A 210 5.75 25.18 -7.99
C LEU A 210 5.94 26.66 -7.70
N ASN A 211 4.93 27.49 -7.99
CA ASN A 211 4.99 28.93 -7.75
C ASN A 211 5.12 29.25 -6.27
N LYS A 212 4.43 28.55 -5.37
CA LYS A 212 4.55 28.72 -3.92
C LYS A 212 5.97 28.44 -3.43
N ASN A 213 6.56 27.33 -3.86
CA ASN A 213 7.91 26.95 -3.44
C ASN A 213 8.98 27.83 -4.09
N ARG A 214 8.81 28.22 -5.37
CA ARG A 214 9.65 29.21 -6.04
C ARG A 214 9.56 30.57 -5.35
N GLN A 215 8.35 31.02 -4.98
CA GLN A 215 8.13 32.28 -4.28
C GLN A 215 8.83 32.27 -2.91
N ALA A 216 8.70 31.18 -2.13
CA ALA A 216 9.43 31.06 -0.87
C ALA A 216 10.96 31.18 -1.04
N CYS A 217 11.50 30.67 -2.16
CA CYS A 217 12.91 30.85 -2.51
C CYS A 217 13.24 32.30 -2.92
N LEU A 218 12.36 32.97 -3.66
CA LEU A 218 12.54 34.37 -4.07
C LEU A 218 12.43 35.33 -2.89
N ASP A 219 11.47 35.13 -1.99
CA ASP A 219 11.30 35.89 -0.76
C ASP A 219 12.53 35.74 0.15
N TYR A 220 13.06 34.52 0.26
CA TYR A 220 14.33 34.28 0.95
C TYR A 220 15.49 35.04 0.29
N LYS A 221 15.60 35.00 -1.04
CA LYS A 221 16.64 35.77 -1.77
C LYS A 221 16.51 37.27 -1.56
N ALA A 222 15.29 37.80 -1.56
CA ALA A 222 15.02 39.22 -1.36
C ALA A 222 15.34 39.71 0.06
N SER A 223 15.18 38.84 1.06
CA SER A 223 15.45 39.16 2.47
C SER A 223 16.92 39.07 2.90
N ARG A 224 17.85 38.71 1.98
CA ARG A 224 19.26 38.47 2.32
C ARG A 224 20.20 39.09 1.28
N ILE A 225 21.29 39.69 1.78
CA ILE A 225 22.32 40.33 0.94
C ILE A 225 23.19 39.28 0.22
N ALA A 226 23.40 38.11 0.81
CA ALA A 226 24.19 37.01 0.25
C ALA A 226 23.49 35.65 0.48
N PRO A 227 22.39 35.36 -0.26
CA PRO A 227 21.61 34.15 -0.05
C PRO A 227 22.42 32.90 -0.42
N THR A 228 22.52 31.94 0.50
CA THR A 228 23.19 30.66 0.23
C THR A 228 22.19 29.52 0.20
N ARG A 229 22.49 28.52 -0.63
CA ARG A 229 21.67 27.32 -0.74
C ARG A 229 21.56 26.55 0.58
N PHE A 230 22.64 26.52 1.37
CA PHE A 230 22.68 25.84 2.66
C PHE A 230 21.78 26.54 3.69
N GLU A 231 21.80 27.87 3.73
CA GLU A 231 20.89 28.62 4.60
C GLU A 231 19.44 28.51 4.17
N PHE A 232 19.15 28.55 2.87
CA PHE A 232 17.79 28.33 2.37
C PHE A 232 17.26 26.95 2.78
N MET A 233 18.09 25.90 2.71
CA MET A 233 17.75 24.56 3.21
C MET A 233 17.40 24.57 4.71
N ARG A 234 18.08 25.38 5.53
CA ARG A 234 17.81 25.47 6.98
C ARG A 234 16.53 26.26 7.28
N VAL A 235 16.33 27.39 6.60
CA VAL A 235 15.21 28.32 6.85
C VAL A 235 13.91 27.80 6.26
N SER A 236 13.95 27.20 5.07
CA SER A 236 12.77 26.74 4.33
C SER A 236 12.95 25.31 3.82
N TYR A 237 13.23 24.39 4.75
CA TYR A 237 13.53 22.99 4.46
C TYR A 237 12.50 22.31 3.54
N ARG A 238 11.21 22.52 3.78
CA ARG A 238 10.13 21.92 2.98
C ARG A 238 10.17 22.40 1.52
N ALA A 239 10.32 23.70 1.30
CA ALA A 239 10.40 24.27 -0.05
C ALA A 239 11.69 23.85 -0.76
N PHE A 240 12.83 23.83 -0.05
CA PHE A 240 14.10 23.36 -0.59
C PHE A 240 14.03 21.89 -1.03
N ARG A 241 13.50 21.01 -0.17
CA ARG A 241 13.40 19.58 -0.45
C ARG A 241 12.44 19.30 -1.60
N TRP A 242 11.36 20.07 -1.69
CA TRP A 242 10.39 19.97 -2.79
C TRP A 242 10.99 20.44 -4.12
N LEU A 243 11.63 21.62 -4.17
CA LEU A 243 12.28 22.13 -5.39
C LEU A 243 13.43 21.24 -5.86
N ARG A 244 14.24 20.71 -4.93
CA ARG A 244 15.32 19.76 -5.29
C ARG A 244 14.80 18.50 -5.97
N GLN A 245 13.60 18.05 -5.62
CA GLN A 245 13.00 16.82 -6.14
C GLN A 245 12.20 17.04 -7.42
N ASN A 246 11.56 18.21 -7.58
CA ASN A 246 10.60 18.47 -8.66
C ASN A 246 11.02 19.56 -9.66
N ASP A 247 11.97 20.44 -9.30
CA ASP A 247 12.40 21.58 -10.13
C ASP A 247 13.87 21.96 -9.85
N ARG A 248 14.75 20.97 -10.02
CA ARG A 248 16.16 21.08 -9.66
C ARG A 248 16.91 22.12 -10.50
N VAL A 249 16.65 22.18 -11.80
CA VAL A 249 17.34 23.07 -12.74
C VAL A 249 17.12 24.52 -12.33
N TRP A 250 15.86 24.90 -12.08
CA TRP A 250 15.52 26.25 -11.61
C TRP A 250 16.15 26.57 -10.25
N LEU A 251 16.16 25.62 -9.31
CA LEU A 251 16.79 25.82 -8.01
C LEU A 251 18.32 26.01 -8.14
N ASP A 252 18.95 25.30 -9.07
CA ASP A 252 20.39 25.42 -9.38
C ASP A 252 20.71 26.78 -10.02
N GLU A 253 19.82 27.34 -10.84
CA GLU A 253 19.94 28.70 -11.39
C GLU A 253 19.67 29.78 -10.33
N ALA A 254 18.63 29.60 -9.51
CA ALA A 254 18.22 30.59 -8.51
C ALA A 254 19.18 30.67 -7.32
N LEU A 255 19.73 29.53 -6.88
CA LEU A 255 20.68 29.40 -5.77
C LEU A 255 21.81 28.43 -6.19
N PRO A 256 22.78 28.92 -6.98
CA PRO A 256 23.87 28.09 -7.47
C PRO A 256 24.68 27.52 -6.31
N MET A 257 25.04 26.24 -6.44
CA MET A 257 26.03 25.65 -5.54
C MET A 257 27.36 26.33 -5.82
N GLN A 258 27.95 26.96 -4.80
CA GLN A 258 29.31 27.46 -4.92
C GLN A 258 30.20 26.28 -5.33
N PRO A 259 30.94 26.40 -6.46
CA PRO A 259 31.88 25.36 -6.83
C PRO A 259 32.82 25.16 -5.64
N ARG A 260 32.98 23.90 -5.22
CA ARG A 260 34.04 23.54 -4.29
C ARG A 260 35.34 24.03 -4.94
N ILE A 261 35.91 25.11 -4.40
CA ILE A 261 37.30 25.45 -4.68
C ILE A 261 38.07 24.27 -4.08
N MET A 262 38.35 23.26 -4.90
CA MET A 262 39.38 22.28 -4.59
C MET A 262 40.64 23.11 -4.47
N GLY A 263 41.03 23.38 -3.22
CA GLY A 263 42.24 24.14 -2.93
C GLY A 263 43.35 23.57 -3.78
N GLN A 264 44.01 24.45 -4.53
CA GLN A 264 45.35 24.22 -5.02
C GLN A 264 46.19 23.74 -3.84
N LYS A 265 46.39 22.43 -3.74
CA LYS A 265 47.63 21.92 -3.18
C LYS A 265 48.67 22.18 -4.25
N THR A 266 49.21 23.38 -4.22
CA THR A 266 50.54 23.65 -4.75
C THR A 266 51.49 22.70 -4.04
N LEU A 267 51.77 21.56 -4.68
CA LEU A 267 52.96 20.77 -4.43
C LEU A 267 54.14 21.63 -4.91
N PHE A 268 54.64 22.50 -4.03
CA PHE A 268 55.95 23.10 -4.20
C PHE A 268 56.98 22.28 -3.42
N LYS A 269 57.89 21.70 -4.22
CA LYS A 269 59.30 21.31 -3.99
C LYS A 269 59.67 20.59 -2.71
#